data_AF-A0A350USH6-F1
#
_entry.id   AF-A0A350USH6-F1
#
_cell.length_a   1.000
_cell.length_b   1.000
_cell.length_c   1.000
_cell.angle_alpha   90.00
_cell.angle_beta   90.00
_cell.angle_gamma   90.00
#
_symmetry.space_group_name_H-M   'P 1'
#
loop_
_entity.id
_entity.type
_entity.pdbx_description
1 polymer ?
#
loop_
_entity_poly.entity_id
_entity_poly.type
_entity_poly.pdbx_seq_one_letter_code
_entity_poly.pdbx_strand_id
1 'polypeptide(L)'
;MSGHSKWSTIKHKKGAADAKRGKIFTKVIKEITVAARIGGGDVDGNPRLRMAVLKAKSVNMPQDNVTRAIKKGTGELEGVQYEELSYEGYGPGGVAIFMEVMTDNKNRTVSEIRATLGKRG
;
A
#
# COMPACT_ATOMS: atom_id res chain seq x y z
N MET A 1 -31.43 -33.71 18.66
CA MET A 1 -31.72 -32.96 17.42
C MET A 1 -31.29 -31.50 17.57
N SER A 2 -30.16 -31.11 17.00
CA SER A 2 -29.70 -29.71 16.94
C SER A 2 -30.34 -28.98 15.75
N GLY A 3 -31.66 -28.79 15.80
CA GLY A 3 -32.45 -28.20 14.71
C GLY A 3 -32.37 -26.67 14.62
N HIS A 4 -32.10 -25.98 15.74
CA HIS A 4 -32.24 -24.52 15.82
C HIS A 4 -30.92 -23.70 15.80
N SER A 5 -29.74 -24.32 15.92
CA SER A 5 -28.45 -23.59 15.96
C SER A 5 -27.46 -23.95 14.85
N LYS A 6 -27.82 -24.89 13.95
CA LYS A 6 -26.95 -25.33 12.85
C LYS A 6 -26.48 -24.15 11.99
N TRP A 7 -27.38 -23.23 11.66
CA TRP A 7 -27.04 -22.03 10.92
C TRP A 7 -26.08 -21.12 11.70
N SER A 8 -26.36 -20.86 12.97
CA SER A 8 -25.52 -19.99 13.82
C SER A 8 -24.10 -20.53 13.96
N THR A 9 -23.93 -21.84 14.21
CA THR A 9 -22.61 -22.47 14.29
C THR A 9 -21.85 -22.42 12.96
N ILE A 10 -22.54 -22.69 11.84
CA ILE A 10 -21.94 -22.57 10.49
C ILE A 10 -21.55 -21.13 10.21
N LYS A 11 -22.39 -20.15 10.56
CA LYS A 11 -22.13 -18.71 10.39
C LYS A 11 -20.87 -18.29 11.15
N HIS A 12 -20.72 -18.66 12.42
CA HIS A 12 -19.54 -18.31 13.21
C HIS A 12 -18.26 -18.98 12.68
N LYS A 13 -18.33 -20.27 12.34
CA LYS A 13 -17.18 -21.00 11.78
C LYS A 13 -16.73 -20.43 10.43
N LYS A 14 -17.70 -20.12 9.55
CA LYS A 14 -17.44 -19.47 8.25
C LYS A 14 -16.88 -18.06 8.43
N GLY A 15 -17.46 -17.24 9.30
CA GLY A 15 -17.00 -15.89 9.57
C GLY A 15 -15.56 -15.83 10.07
N ALA A 16 -15.17 -16.74 10.97
CA ALA A 16 -13.78 -16.84 11.43
C ALA A 16 -12.80 -17.26 10.31
N ALA A 17 -13.21 -18.17 9.43
CA ALA A 17 -12.43 -18.58 8.28
C ALA A 17 -12.27 -17.46 7.25
N ASP A 18 -13.35 -16.73 6.96
CA ASP A 18 -13.36 -15.60 6.03
C ASP A 18 -12.53 -14.43 6.57
N ALA A 19 -12.57 -14.15 7.89
CA ALA A 19 -11.70 -13.16 8.52
C ALA A 19 -10.21 -13.51 8.41
N LYS A 20 -9.85 -14.79 8.58
CA LYS A 20 -8.46 -15.28 8.37
C LYS A 20 -8.05 -15.13 6.90
N ARG A 21 -8.92 -15.51 5.97
CA ARG A 21 -8.69 -15.38 4.52
C ARG A 21 -8.51 -13.91 4.13
N GLY A 22 -9.33 -13.00 4.65
CA GLY A 22 -9.21 -11.56 4.42
C GLY A 22 -7.84 -11.01 4.83
N LYS A 23 -7.33 -11.40 6.01
CA LYS A 23 -5.97 -11.00 6.46
C LYS A 23 -4.88 -11.50 5.51
N ILE A 24 -5.00 -12.73 5.02
CA ILE A 24 -4.05 -13.30 4.05
C ILE A 24 -4.11 -12.52 2.72
N PHE A 25 -5.31 -12.22 2.24
CA PHE A 25 -5.52 -11.46 1.00
C PHE A 25 -4.90 -10.06 1.09
N THR A 26 -5.09 -9.35 2.21
CA THR A 26 -4.46 -8.04 2.41
C THR A 26 -2.94 -8.11 2.35
N LYS A 27 -2.32 -9.15 2.93
CA LYS A 27 -0.85 -9.33 2.88
C LYS A 27 -0.36 -9.55 1.45
N VAL A 28 -1.02 -10.45 0.71
CA VAL A 28 -0.66 -10.78 -0.67
C VAL A 28 -0.88 -9.59 -1.62
N ILE A 29 -1.97 -8.83 -1.46
CA ILE A 29 -2.23 -7.61 -2.25
C ILE A 29 -1.11 -6.58 -2.06
N LYS A 30 -0.68 -6.34 -0.81
CA LYS A 30 0.43 -5.41 -0.51
C LYS A 30 1.73 -5.87 -1.18
N GLU A 31 2.00 -7.17 -1.14
CA GLU A 31 3.19 -7.78 -1.76
C GLU A 31 3.20 -7.60 -3.29
N ILE A 32 2.05 -7.81 -3.94
CA ILE A 32 1.87 -7.56 -5.38
C ILE A 32 2.07 -6.08 -5.71
N THR A 33 1.43 -5.16 -4.98
CA THR A 33 1.52 -3.72 -5.25
C THR A 33 2.94 -3.19 -5.09
N VAL A 34 3.67 -3.62 -4.06
CA VAL A 34 5.07 -3.22 -3.86
C VAL A 34 5.97 -3.80 -4.96
N ALA A 35 5.78 -5.06 -5.33
CA ALA A 35 6.55 -5.68 -6.41
C ALA A 35 6.33 -4.96 -7.75
N ALA A 36 5.08 -4.62 -8.07
CA ALA A 36 4.71 -3.89 -9.29
C ALA A 36 5.23 -2.44 -9.30
N ARG A 37 5.32 -1.77 -8.14
CA ARG A 37 5.89 -0.42 -8.02
C ARG A 37 7.39 -0.37 -8.28
N ILE A 38 8.13 -1.38 -7.80
CA ILE A 38 9.61 -1.39 -7.91
C ILE A 38 10.06 -1.88 -9.29
N GLY A 39 9.43 -2.94 -9.81
CA GLY A 39 9.92 -3.64 -11.01
C GLY A 39 8.97 -3.58 -12.20
N GLY A 40 7.96 -2.72 -12.18
CA GLY A 40 6.94 -2.64 -13.22
C GLY A 40 5.89 -3.75 -13.13
N GLY A 41 4.81 -3.59 -13.90
CA GLY A 41 3.64 -4.48 -13.86
C GLY A 41 3.72 -5.73 -14.73
N ASP A 42 4.82 -5.90 -15.46
CA ASP A 42 5.04 -7.11 -16.25
C ASP A 42 5.46 -8.28 -15.36
N VAL A 43 4.63 -9.31 -15.32
CA VAL A 43 4.85 -10.52 -14.51
C VAL A 43 6.02 -11.36 -15.06
N ASP A 44 6.30 -11.26 -16.35
CA ASP A 44 7.39 -12.00 -16.99
C ASP A 44 8.73 -11.28 -16.88
N GLY A 45 8.73 -9.94 -16.89
CA GLY A 45 9.91 -9.12 -16.62
C GLY A 45 10.29 -8.97 -15.13
N ASN A 46 9.37 -9.25 -14.19
CA ASN A 46 9.58 -9.02 -12.76
C ASN A 46 9.45 -10.31 -11.94
N PRO A 47 10.57 -11.00 -11.60
CA PRO A 47 10.55 -12.23 -10.80
C PRO A 47 9.86 -12.10 -9.44
N ARG A 48 9.96 -10.92 -8.81
CA ARG A 48 9.33 -10.65 -7.51
C ARG A 48 7.81 -10.58 -7.65
N LEU A 49 7.32 -9.94 -8.72
CA LEU A 49 5.90 -9.90 -9.04
C LEU A 49 5.36 -11.29 -9.39
N ARG A 50 6.11 -12.09 -10.16
CA ARG A 50 5.76 -13.48 -10.47
C ARG A 50 5.53 -14.31 -9.22
N MET A 51 6.45 -14.24 -8.25
CA MET A 51 6.30 -14.95 -6.98
C MET A 51 5.08 -14.48 -6.18
N ALA A 52 4.81 -13.17 -6.15
CA ALA A 52 3.64 -12.62 -5.48
C ALA A 52 2.31 -13.08 -6.14
N VAL A 53 2.27 -13.15 -7.47
CA VAL A 53 1.12 -13.67 -8.23
C VAL A 53 0.91 -15.17 -8.00
N LEU A 54 1.98 -15.96 -7.95
CA LEU A 54 1.89 -17.39 -7.61
C LEU A 54 1.31 -17.61 -6.21
N LYS A 55 1.73 -16.79 -5.24
CA LYS A 55 1.19 -16.80 -3.87
C LYS A 55 -0.27 -16.36 -3.80
N ALA A 56 -0.71 -15.47 -4.69
CA ALA A 56 -2.12 -15.11 -4.81
C ALA A 56 -2.96 -16.27 -5.36
N LYS A 57 -2.45 -16.99 -6.36
CA LYS A 57 -3.10 -18.19 -6.89
C LYS A 57 -3.19 -19.29 -5.83
N SER A 58 -2.15 -19.51 -5.02
CA SER A 58 -2.17 -20.53 -3.97
C SER A 58 -3.19 -20.28 -2.86
N VAL A 59 -3.64 -19.03 -2.68
CA VAL A 59 -4.69 -18.68 -1.70
C VAL A 59 -6.08 -18.55 -2.34
N ASN A 60 -6.25 -18.94 -3.60
CA ASN A 60 -7.48 -18.77 -4.39
C ASN A 60 -7.97 -17.30 -4.43
N MET A 61 -7.03 -16.35 -4.58
CA MET A 61 -7.39 -14.96 -4.79
C MET A 61 -8.02 -14.78 -6.18
N PRO A 62 -9.16 -14.08 -6.31
CA PRO A 62 -9.74 -13.74 -7.61
C PRO A 62 -8.75 -12.96 -8.50
N GLN A 63 -8.71 -13.30 -9.78
CA GLN A 63 -7.80 -12.67 -10.74
C GLN A 63 -7.99 -11.14 -10.82
N ASP A 64 -9.22 -10.65 -10.71
CA ASP A 64 -9.53 -9.22 -10.69
C ASP A 64 -8.81 -8.45 -9.58
N ASN A 65 -8.65 -9.09 -8.40
CA ASN A 65 -7.93 -8.48 -7.28
C ASN A 65 -6.42 -8.42 -7.53
N VAL A 66 -5.87 -9.43 -8.21
CA VAL A 66 -4.46 -9.47 -8.62
C VAL A 66 -4.21 -8.37 -9.65
N THR A 67 -5.01 -8.31 -10.70
CA THR A 67 -4.91 -7.28 -11.75
C THR A 67 -5.07 -5.87 -11.16
N ARG A 68 -6.04 -5.66 -10.26
CA ARG A 68 -6.21 -4.38 -9.56
C ARG A 68 -5.00 -4.02 -8.70
N ALA A 69 -4.40 -4.98 -8.01
CA ALA A 69 -3.21 -4.75 -7.19
C ALA A 69 -1.97 -4.41 -8.02
N ILE A 70 -1.83 -5.02 -9.22
CA ILE A 70 -0.79 -4.71 -10.20
C ILE A 70 -0.98 -3.29 -10.73
N LYS A 71 -2.17 -2.96 -11.24
CA LYS A 71 -2.49 -1.63 -11.75
C LYS A 71 -2.31 -0.52 -10.71
N LYS A 72 -2.60 -0.83 -9.44
CA LYS A 72 -2.33 0.08 -8.31
C LYS A 72 -0.83 0.27 -8.06
N GLY A 73 -0.02 -0.75 -8.30
CA GLY A 73 1.43 -0.69 -8.16
C GLY A 73 2.12 0.01 -9.34
N THR A 74 1.59 -0.13 -10.56
CA THR A 74 2.10 0.55 -11.77
C THR A 74 1.64 1.99 -11.92
N GLY A 75 0.68 2.43 -11.08
CA GLY A 75 0.11 3.78 -11.17
C GLY A 75 -0.96 3.96 -12.24
N GLU A 76 -1.46 2.87 -12.85
CA GLU A 76 -2.59 2.88 -13.79
C GLU A 76 -3.95 3.13 -13.11
N LEU A 77 -4.04 2.86 -11.80
CA LEU A 77 -5.19 3.23 -10.98
C LEU A 77 -4.83 4.48 -10.19
N GLU A 78 -5.75 5.46 -10.14
CA GLU A 78 -5.59 6.68 -9.33
C GLU A 78 -5.20 6.32 -7.89
N GLY A 79 -3.92 6.60 -7.63
CA GLY A 79 -3.27 6.49 -6.35
C GLY A 79 -2.26 7.62 -6.32
N VAL A 80 -2.48 8.53 -5.38
CA VAL A 80 -1.54 9.44 -4.75
C VAL A 80 -0.07 9.15 -5.19
N GLN A 81 0.43 9.91 -6.17
CA GLN A 81 1.81 9.78 -6.66
C GLN A 81 2.74 10.40 -5.63
N TYR A 82 3.48 9.57 -4.89
CA TYR A 82 4.47 10.04 -3.95
C TYR A 82 5.78 10.34 -4.68
N GLU A 83 6.16 11.61 -4.69
CA GLU A 83 7.44 12.10 -5.19
C GLU A 83 8.41 12.29 -4.03
N GLU A 84 9.68 11.97 -4.25
CA GLU A 84 10.78 12.29 -3.33
C GLU A 84 11.37 13.64 -3.70
N LEU A 85 11.43 14.56 -2.74
CA LEU A 85 11.88 15.93 -2.90
C LEU A 85 12.81 16.29 -1.74
N SER A 86 13.91 16.95 -2.03
CA SER A 86 14.78 17.55 -1.03
C SER A 86 14.43 19.03 -0.84
N TYR A 87 14.33 19.46 0.42
CA TYR A 87 14.19 20.86 0.80
C TYR A 87 15.35 21.30 1.66
N GLU A 88 15.77 22.53 1.43
CA GLU A 88 16.84 23.19 2.19
C GLU A 88 16.25 24.40 2.92
N GLY A 89 16.70 24.62 4.16
CA GLY A 89 16.27 25.74 4.97
C GLY A 89 17.28 26.06 6.07
N TYR A 90 17.04 27.18 6.75
CA TYR A 90 17.80 27.59 7.92
C TYR A 90 16.88 27.56 9.14
N GLY A 91 17.45 27.14 10.27
CA GLY A 91 16.82 27.17 11.58
C GLY A 91 17.34 28.31 12.46
N PRO A 92 17.01 28.32 13.76
CA PRO A 92 17.39 29.39 14.68
C PRO A 92 18.90 29.46 14.82
N GLY A 93 19.44 30.68 14.77
CA GLY A 93 20.90 30.88 14.81
C GLY A 93 21.62 30.52 13.51
N GLY A 94 20.90 30.39 12.38
CA GLY A 94 21.50 30.18 11.06
C GLY A 94 21.96 28.75 10.80
N VAL A 95 21.48 27.78 11.57
CA VAL A 95 21.80 26.37 11.38
C VAL A 95 21.18 25.86 10.08
N ALA A 96 21.98 25.29 9.19
CA ALA A 96 21.49 24.70 7.95
C ALA A 96 20.74 23.38 8.21
N ILE A 97 19.59 23.22 7.56
CA ILE A 97 18.72 22.04 7.67
C ILE A 97 18.46 21.50 6.27
N PHE A 98 18.83 20.24 6.05
CA PHE A 98 18.50 19.47 4.86
C PHE A 98 17.37 18.48 5.17
N MET A 99 16.31 18.49 4.37
CA MET A 99 15.11 17.69 4.59
C MET A 99 14.82 16.85 3.35
N GLU A 100 14.88 15.53 3.49
CA GLU A 100 14.39 14.59 2.49
C GLU A 100 12.92 14.29 2.78
N VAL A 101 12.05 14.59 1.81
CA VAL A 101 10.60 14.51 2.00
C VAL A 101 9.97 13.71 0.87
N MET A 102 9.20 12.70 1.26
CA MET A 102 8.33 11.96 0.35
C MET A 102 6.92 12.50 0.50
N THR A 103 6.35 13.07 -0.58
CA THR A 103 5.01 13.66 -0.54
C THR A 103 4.25 13.40 -1.82
N ASP A 104 2.94 13.37 -1.70
CA ASP A 104 2.00 13.30 -2.80
C ASP A 104 1.50 14.65 -3.30
N ASN A 105 1.84 15.71 -2.57
CA ASN A 105 1.46 17.05 -2.94
C ASN A 105 2.56 18.02 -2.50
N LYS A 106 3.42 18.37 -3.45
CA LYS A 106 4.51 19.32 -3.29
C LYS A 106 4.04 20.65 -2.68
N ASN A 107 2.92 21.19 -3.15
CA ASN A 107 2.43 22.50 -2.69
C ASN A 107 1.99 22.47 -1.22
N ARG A 108 1.33 21.38 -0.78
CA ARG A 108 0.94 21.20 0.63
C ARG A 108 2.18 21.13 1.52
N THR A 109 3.14 20.29 1.15
CA THR A 109 4.36 20.05 1.94
C THR A 109 5.24 21.30 2.04
N VAL A 110 5.43 22.05 0.95
CA VAL A 110 6.16 23.33 0.99
C VAL A 110 5.50 24.32 1.96
N SER A 111 4.18 24.41 1.92
CA SER A 111 3.42 25.32 2.79
C SER A 111 3.62 24.96 4.27
N GLU A 112 3.53 23.67 4.61
CA GLU A 112 3.73 23.17 5.98
C GLU A 112 5.18 23.36 6.46
N ILE A 113 6.17 23.12 5.61
CA ILE A 113 7.59 23.32 5.93
C ILE A 113 7.86 24.81 6.19
N ARG A 114 7.40 25.70 5.31
CA ARG A 114 7.54 27.16 5.49
C ARG A 114 6.85 27.65 6.76
N ALA A 115 5.66 27.16 7.05
CA ALA A 115 4.92 27.54 8.26
C ALA A 115 5.64 27.05 9.53
N THR A 116 6.24 25.85 9.49
CA THR A 116 7.00 25.29 10.61
C THR A 116 8.29 26.07 10.86
N LEU A 117 9.10 26.30 9.82
CA LEU A 117 10.34 27.07 9.91
C LEU A 117 10.05 28.53 10.31
N GLY A 118 9.08 29.18 9.67
CA GLY A 118 8.72 30.56 10.00
C GLY A 118 8.18 30.75 11.43
N LYS A 119 7.56 29.73 12.04
CA LYS A 119 7.11 29.78 13.44
C LYS A 119 8.22 29.50 14.45
N ARG A 120 9.24 28.74 14.06
CA ARG A 120 10.25 28.23 15.00
C ARG A 120 11.65 28.78 14.78
N GLY A 121 11.85 29.60 13.73
CA GLY A 121 13.11 30.22 13.36
C GLY A 121 13.88 29.37 12.38
#